data_AF-A0A4V2XYC5-F1
#
_entry.id   AF-A0A4V2XYC5-F1
#
_cell.length_a   1.000
_cell.length_b   1.000
_cell.length_c   1.000
_cell.angle_alpha   90.00
_cell.angle_beta   90.00
_cell.angle_gamma   90.00
#
_symmetry.space_group_name_H-M   'P 1'
#
loop_
_entity.id
_entity.type
_entity.pdbx_description
1 polymer ?
#
loop_
_entity_poly.entity_id
_entity_poly.type
_entity_poly.pdbx_seq_one_letter_code
_entity_poly.pdbx_strand_id
1 'polypeptide(L)'
;MTPSRHARTQRTHVPFTLSHPAAVLPFARRPLVPSALVIGSLTPDVPYYLYISGVRDMTHRPLGVVTVDVAIGLVVFAVWHLLAKRPLAALAPDRLRERLPVSAPVSWRWVVPSLAIGAASHVLWDAFTHAGAAEVLPWLAEFVGGITLYMWLQVGSGAAGLAVIAMWLARWVRTAPPVPVPVEAARGRLQVFAAAGVLSPAGGLLSALLLSADTTLHSLLFAAIVGAITAASLVLAVHCAWWHAAHLTGRHAEPAPAGTDGNGASRPAEGGGVGGGRVR
;
A
#
# COMPACT_ATOMS: atom_id res chain seq x y z
N MET A 1 -14.05 -41.03 -8.42
CA MET A 1 -14.67 -39.76 -7.99
C MET A 1 -14.10 -38.63 -8.83
N THR A 2 -14.85 -38.15 -9.80
CA THR A 2 -14.50 -36.97 -10.61
C THR A 2 -14.64 -35.73 -9.72
N PRO A 3 -13.62 -34.88 -9.56
CA PRO A 3 -13.78 -33.63 -8.82
C PRO A 3 -14.87 -32.81 -9.49
N SER A 4 -15.79 -32.24 -8.70
CA SER A 4 -16.83 -31.34 -9.20
C SER A 4 -16.20 -30.18 -9.97
N ARG A 5 -16.88 -29.68 -11.01
CA ARG A 5 -16.39 -28.55 -11.84
C ARG A 5 -15.96 -27.34 -11.00
N HIS A 6 -16.65 -27.07 -9.87
CA HIS A 6 -16.30 -26.01 -8.92
C HIS A 6 -14.95 -26.22 -8.21
N ALA A 7 -14.53 -27.46 -7.96
CA ALA A 7 -13.23 -27.76 -7.38
C ALA A 7 -12.08 -27.65 -8.40
N ARG A 8 -12.39 -27.51 -9.70
CA ARG A 8 -11.39 -27.35 -10.78
C ARG A 8 -11.17 -25.88 -11.13
N THR A 9 -12.18 -25.01 -10.96
CA THR A 9 -12.08 -23.56 -11.23
C THR A 9 -11.32 -22.76 -10.17
N GLN A 10 -11.21 -23.24 -8.93
CA GLN A 10 -10.35 -22.58 -7.92
C GLN A 10 -8.85 -22.86 -8.08
N ARG A 11 -8.44 -23.77 -8.97
CA ARG A 11 -7.06 -24.30 -9.09
C ARG A 11 -6.13 -23.51 -10.02
N THR A 12 -6.50 -22.29 -10.43
CA THR A 12 -5.77 -21.53 -11.45
C THR A 12 -5.59 -20.06 -11.08
N HIS A 13 -5.49 -19.72 -9.80
CA HIS A 13 -5.22 -18.36 -9.36
C HIS A 13 -3.73 -18.19 -9.10
N VAL A 14 -3.01 -17.43 -9.92
CA VAL A 14 -1.76 -16.80 -9.47
C VAL A 14 -2.11 -15.38 -9.00
N PRO A 15 -2.16 -15.11 -7.69
CA PRO A 15 -2.42 -13.78 -7.19
C PRO A 15 -1.17 -12.97 -7.48
N PHE A 16 -1.30 -12.03 -8.39
CA PHE A 16 -0.31 -10.98 -8.52
C PHE A 16 -0.98 -9.63 -8.29
N THR A 17 -1.61 -9.50 -7.11
CA THR A 17 -2.30 -8.29 -6.64
C THR A 17 -1.46 -7.03 -6.84
N LEU A 18 -0.13 -7.14 -6.70
CA LEU A 18 0.82 -6.03 -6.81
C LEU A 18 0.91 -5.39 -8.21
N SER A 19 0.43 -6.04 -9.28
CA SER A 19 0.37 -5.43 -10.62
C SER A 19 -0.89 -4.61 -10.88
N HIS A 20 -1.99 -4.84 -10.14
CA HIS A 20 -3.26 -4.14 -10.36
C HIS A 20 -3.18 -2.61 -10.20
N PRO A 21 -2.32 -2.04 -9.34
CA PRO A 21 -2.12 -0.60 -9.31
C PRO A 21 -1.75 0.02 -10.67
N ALA A 22 -1.21 -0.76 -11.62
CA ALA A 22 -0.93 -0.29 -12.97
C ALA A 22 -2.20 0.21 -13.69
N ALA A 23 -3.34 -0.46 -13.47
CA ALA A 23 -4.61 -0.13 -14.10
C ALA A 23 -5.17 1.23 -13.65
N VAL A 24 -4.76 1.70 -12.47
CA VAL A 24 -5.26 2.96 -11.89
C VAL A 24 -4.34 4.16 -12.08
N LEU A 25 -3.12 3.98 -12.59
CA LEU A 25 -2.18 5.08 -12.81
C LEU A 25 -2.74 6.22 -13.70
N PRO A 26 -3.49 5.96 -14.79
CA PRO A 26 -4.10 7.03 -15.59
C PRO A 26 -5.16 7.85 -14.84
N PHE A 27 -5.71 7.29 -13.75
CA PHE A 27 -6.71 7.93 -12.90
C PHE A 27 -6.09 8.62 -11.68
N ALA A 28 -4.78 8.48 -11.44
CA ALA A 28 -4.05 9.07 -10.30
C ALA A 28 -3.85 10.60 -10.45
N ARG A 29 -4.95 11.32 -10.71
CA ARG A 29 -5.04 12.75 -10.94
C ARG A 29 -6.27 13.30 -10.23
N ARG A 30 -6.24 14.61 -9.91
CA ARG A 30 -7.40 15.27 -9.30
C ARG A 30 -8.64 15.13 -10.22
N PRO A 31 -9.84 14.91 -9.66
CA PRO A 31 -10.14 15.01 -8.24
C PRO A 31 -9.93 13.71 -7.43
N LEU A 32 -9.59 12.60 -8.08
CA LEU A 32 -9.38 11.30 -7.43
C LEU A 32 -8.14 11.32 -6.52
N VAL A 33 -8.17 10.44 -5.51
CA VAL A 33 -7.11 10.32 -4.49
C VAL A 33 -6.20 9.16 -4.86
N PRO A 34 -4.94 9.39 -5.30
CA PRO A 34 -4.06 8.33 -5.78
C PRO A 34 -3.84 7.18 -4.79
N SER A 35 -3.64 7.48 -3.50
CA SER A 35 -3.48 6.45 -2.47
C SER A 35 -4.73 5.58 -2.31
N ALA A 36 -5.93 6.15 -2.44
CA ALA A 36 -7.17 5.40 -2.37
C ALA A 36 -7.40 4.54 -3.63
N LEU A 37 -7.03 5.04 -4.82
CA LEU A 37 -7.07 4.23 -6.05
C LEU A 37 -6.18 2.98 -5.93
N VAL A 38 -4.93 3.18 -5.49
CA VAL A 38 -3.97 2.08 -5.29
C VAL A 38 -4.48 1.10 -4.24
N ILE A 39 -4.90 1.60 -3.07
CA ILE A 39 -5.44 0.73 -2.01
C ILE A 39 -6.65 -0.05 -2.53
N GLY A 40 -7.60 0.62 -3.19
CA GLY A 40 -8.77 -0.02 -3.79
C GLY A 40 -8.39 -1.13 -4.77
N SER A 41 -7.38 -0.92 -5.61
CA SER A 41 -6.91 -1.93 -6.57
C SER A 41 -6.23 -3.15 -5.93
N LEU A 42 -5.88 -3.07 -4.64
CA LEU A 42 -5.31 -4.16 -3.86
C LEU A 42 -6.34 -4.82 -2.95
N THR A 43 -7.40 -4.10 -2.58
CA THR A 43 -8.38 -4.52 -1.57
C THR A 43 -9.05 -5.86 -1.83
N PRO A 44 -9.51 -6.21 -3.05
CA PRO A 44 -10.28 -7.44 -3.25
C PRO A 44 -9.54 -8.71 -2.81
N ASP A 45 -8.21 -8.67 -2.82
CA ASP A 45 -7.31 -9.76 -2.40
C ASP A 45 -6.76 -9.61 -0.97
N VAL A 46 -7.00 -8.50 -0.27
CA VAL A 46 -6.58 -8.33 1.14
C VAL A 46 -7.00 -9.50 2.03
N PRO A 47 -8.22 -10.07 1.92
CA PRO A 47 -8.60 -11.26 2.69
C PRO A 47 -7.65 -12.46 2.52
N TYR A 48 -7.05 -12.64 1.34
CA TYR A 48 -6.06 -13.72 1.13
C TYR A 48 -4.82 -13.54 2.01
N TYR A 49 -4.27 -12.33 2.07
CA TYR A 49 -3.07 -12.03 2.85
C TYR A 49 -3.29 -12.06 4.36
N LEU A 50 -4.56 -11.97 4.78
CA LEU A 50 -4.99 -12.14 6.17
C LEU A 50 -5.44 -13.58 6.48
N TYR A 51 -5.35 -14.50 5.51
CA TYR A 51 -5.82 -15.88 5.63
C TYR A 51 -7.31 -15.99 6.03
N ILE A 52 -8.13 -15.04 5.59
CA ILE A 52 -9.58 -15.03 5.84
C ILE A 52 -10.27 -15.78 4.70
N SER A 53 -10.68 -17.02 4.96
CA SER A 53 -11.42 -17.86 4.01
C SER A 53 -12.89 -17.43 3.85
N GLY A 54 -13.47 -17.67 2.68
CA GLY A 54 -14.91 -17.49 2.43
C GLY A 54 -15.37 -16.06 2.12
N VAL A 55 -14.47 -15.08 2.15
CA VAL A 55 -14.82 -13.66 1.87
C VAL A 55 -14.55 -13.27 0.42
N ARG A 56 -13.68 -14.00 -0.28
CA ARG A 56 -13.29 -13.65 -1.66
C ARG A 56 -14.46 -13.57 -2.63
N ASP A 57 -15.35 -14.56 -2.59
CA ASP A 57 -16.52 -14.57 -3.47
C ASP A 57 -17.40 -13.33 -3.24
N MET A 58 -17.35 -12.73 -2.04
CA MET A 58 -18.02 -11.48 -1.74
C MET A 58 -17.24 -10.29 -2.32
N THR A 59 -15.92 -10.22 -2.16
CA THR A 59 -15.10 -9.11 -2.69
C THR A 59 -15.12 -9.02 -4.21
N HIS A 60 -15.14 -10.16 -4.91
CA HIS A 60 -15.10 -10.21 -6.37
C HIS A 60 -16.48 -10.11 -7.05
N ARG A 61 -17.55 -9.79 -6.30
CA ARG A 61 -18.89 -9.52 -6.87
C ARG A 61 -19.07 -8.04 -7.16
N PRO A 62 -19.89 -7.65 -8.15
CA PRO A 62 -20.18 -6.24 -8.44
C PRO A 62 -20.67 -5.44 -7.22
N LEU A 63 -21.52 -6.05 -6.38
CA LEU A 63 -21.97 -5.40 -5.15
C LEU A 63 -20.86 -5.34 -4.09
N GLY A 64 -19.96 -6.33 -4.05
CA GLY A 64 -18.79 -6.36 -3.17
C GLY A 64 -17.85 -5.18 -3.39
N VAL A 65 -17.60 -4.86 -4.67
CA VAL A 65 -16.75 -3.72 -5.09
C VAL A 65 -17.16 -2.40 -4.44
N VAL A 66 -18.46 -2.15 -4.29
CA VAL A 66 -18.98 -0.90 -3.72
C VAL A 66 -19.35 -1.02 -2.23
N THR A 67 -19.24 -2.21 -1.64
CA THR A 67 -19.59 -2.47 -0.22
C THR A 67 -18.40 -3.01 0.56
N VAL A 68 -18.13 -4.32 0.46
CA VAL A 68 -17.09 -5.04 1.19
C VAL A 68 -15.71 -4.46 0.88
N ASP A 69 -15.39 -4.20 -0.39
CA ASP A 69 -14.09 -3.67 -0.78
C ASP A 69 -13.91 -2.22 -0.38
N VAL A 70 -14.98 -1.42 -0.39
CA VAL A 70 -14.91 -0.05 0.14
C VAL A 70 -14.68 -0.10 1.65
N ALA A 71 -15.35 -0.98 2.39
CA ALA A 71 -15.19 -1.10 3.83
C ALA A 71 -13.76 -1.53 4.21
N ILE A 72 -13.24 -2.61 3.60
CA ILE A 72 -11.86 -3.06 3.83
C ILE A 72 -10.88 -1.97 3.37
N GLY A 73 -11.13 -1.35 2.22
CA GLY A 73 -10.30 -0.29 1.66
C GLY A 73 -10.22 0.94 2.56
N LEU A 74 -11.31 1.33 3.23
CA LEU A 74 -11.31 2.42 4.21
C LEU A 74 -10.46 2.09 5.44
N VAL A 75 -10.50 0.85 5.93
CA VAL A 75 -9.64 0.39 7.03
C VAL A 75 -8.17 0.45 6.62
N VAL A 76 -7.83 -0.11 5.45
CA VAL A 76 -6.45 -0.07 4.92
C VAL A 76 -5.99 1.37 4.67
N PHE A 77 -6.89 2.24 4.19
CA PHE A 77 -6.63 3.67 3.98
C PHE A 77 -6.35 4.39 5.30
N ALA A 78 -7.13 4.13 6.34
CA ALA A 78 -6.88 4.65 7.68
C ALA A 78 -5.53 4.17 8.23
N VAL A 79 -5.25 2.86 8.19
CA VAL A 79 -3.95 2.28 8.61
C VAL A 79 -2.81 2.92 7.84
N TRP A 80 -2.94 3.09 6.53
CA TRP A 80 -1.93 3.74 5.70
C TRP A 80 -1.67 5.17 6.15
N HIS A 81 -2.68 6.04 6.20
CA HIS A 81 -2.47 7.46 6.49
C HIS A 81 -2.14 7.76 7.95
N LEU A 82 -2.66 6.97 8.90
CA LEU A 82 -2.44 7.19 10.33
C LEU A 82 -1.17 6.50 10.84
N LEU A 83 -0.89 5.28 10.36
CA LEU A 83 0.15 4.43 10.96
C LEU A 83 1.34 4.21 10.02
N ALA A 84 1.14 3.95 8.74
CA ALA A 84 2.21 3.41 7.89
C ALA A 84 2.96 4.44 7.02
N LYS A 85 2.26 5.46 6.51
CA LYS A 85 2.76 6.38 5.47
C LYS A 85 4.09 7.05 5.84
N ARG A 86 4.21 7.55 7.07
CA ARG A 86 5.44 8.22 7.56
C ARG A 86 6.57 7.24 7.90
N PRO A 87 6.36 6.19 8.72
CA PRO A 87 7.42 5.21 9.00
C PRO A 87 7.99 4.54 7.74
N LEU A 88 7.13 4.24 6.76
CA LEU A 88 7.56 3.59 5.52
C LEU A 88 8.26 4.57 4.58
N ALA A 89 7.85 5.84 4.54
CA ALA A 89 8.61 6.89 3.85
C ALA A 89 10.02 7.08 4.45
N ALA A 90 10.17 6.91 5.76
CA ALA A 90 11.46 6.97 6.45
C ALA A 90 12.42 5.83 6.07
N LEU A 91 11.91 4.70 5.58
CA LEU A 91 12.73 3.59 5.07
C LEU A 91 13.20 3.81 3.62
N ALA A 92 12.56 4.72 2.87
CA ALA A 92 12.85 4.92 1.47
C ALA A 92 14.29 5.41 1.23
N PRO A 93 14.94 5.00 0.11
CA PRO A 93 16.22 5.58 -0.31
C PRO A 93 16.13 7.10 -0.46
N ASP A 94 17.23 7.80 -0.24
CA ASP A 94 17.24 9.26 -0.09
C ASP A 94 16.61 9.98 -1.29
N ARG A 95 16.98 9.58 -2.52
CA ARG A 95 16.39 10.13 -3.76
C ARG A 95 14.87 10.05 -3.80
N LEU A 96 14.30 8.95 -3.31
CA LEU A 96 12.85 8.75 -3.26
C LEU A 96 12.24 9.53 -2.09
N ARG A 97 12.81 9.39 -0.89
CA ARG A 97 12.36 10.01 0.36
C ARG A 97 12.22 11.52 0.25
N GLU A 98 13.17 12.19 -0.39
CA GLU A 98 13.16 13.63 -0.66
C GLU A 98 12.01 14.12 -1.53
N ARG A 99 11.27 13.24 -2.20
CA ARG A 99 10.18 13.58 -3.14
C ARG A 99 8.81 13.10 -2.67
N LEU A 100 8.74 12.34 -1.57
CA LEU A 100 7.50 11.75 -1.09
C LEU A 100 6.59 12.82 -0.44
N PRO A 101 5.37 13.07 -0.97
CA PRO A 101 4.46 14.08 -0.44
C PRO A 101 3.68 13.56 0.77
N VAL A 102 4.37 13.22 1.86
CA VAL A 102 3.76 12.57 3.03
C VAL A 102 2.74 13.44 3.75
N SER A 103 2.88 14.76 3.67
CA SER A 103 1.98 15.74 4.30
C SER A 103 0.95 16.32 3.34
N ALA A 104 0.83 15.79 2.11
CA ALA A 104 -0.16 16.28 1.16
C ALA A 104 -1.60 16.04 1.68
N PRO A 105 -2.49 17.05 1.57
CA PRO A 105 -3.87 16.93 2.04
C PRO A 105 -4.64 15.93 1.19
N VAL A 106 -5.58 15.24 1.84
CA VAL A 106 -6.49 14.27 1.23
C VAL A 106 -7.85 14.91 1.01
N SER A 107 -8.40 14.78 -0.20
CA SER A 107 -9.79 15.15 -0.46
C SER A 107 -10.72 14.00 -0.05
N TRP A 108 -11.22 14.04 1.20
CA TRP A 108 -12.05 12.97 1.77
C TRP A 108 -13.29 12.62 0.94
N ARG A 109 -13.92 13.62 0.30
CA ARG A 109 -15.08 13.42 -0.58
C ARG A 109 -14.80 12.46 -1.76
N TRP A 110 -13.54 12.32 -2.17
CA TRP A 110 -13.12 11.46 -3.28
C TRP A 110 -12.48 10.14 -2.84
N VAL A 111 -12.36 9.88 -1.53
CA VAL A 111 -11.76 8.63 -1.02
C VAL A 111 -12.59 7.42 -1.41
N VAL A 112 -13.90 7.43 -1.09
CA VAL A 112 -14.80 6.31 -1.40
C VAL A 112 -14.92 6.06 -2.91
N PRO A 113 -15.17 7.07 -3.78
CA PRO A 113 -15.14 6.86 -5.22
C PRO A 113 -13.81 6.31 -5.74
N SER A 114 -12.68 6.78 -5.20
CA SER A 114 -11.35 6.29 -5.59
C SER A 114 -11.12 4.83 -5.18
N LEU A 115 -11.55 4.44 -3.97
CA LEU A 115 -11.48 3.04 -3.51
C LEU A 115 -12.32 2.14 -4.42
N ALA A 116 -13.57 2.53 -4.70
CA ALA A 116 -14.47 1.75 -5.56
C ALA A 116 -13.95 1.63 -6.99
N ILE A 117 -13.39 2.70 -7.58
CA ILE A 117 -12.77 2.65 -8.91
C ILE A 117 -11.54 1.73 -8.90
N GLY A 118 -10.73 1.78 -7.84
CA GLY A 118 -9.61 0.87 -7.66
C GLY A 118 -10.05 -0.59 -7.61
N ALA A 119 -11.01 -0.92 -6.75
CA ALA A 119 -11.54 -2.28 -6.61
C ALA A 119 -12.21 -2.75 -7.90
N ALA A 120 -12.97 -1.90 -8.57
CA ALA A 120 -13.58 -2.20 -9.87
C ALA A 120 -12.51 -2.53 -10.92
N SER A 121 -11.40 -1.78 -10.97
CA SER A 121 -10.30 -2.06 -11.91
C SER A 121 -9.66 -3.42 -11.65
N HIS A 122 -9.54 -3.81 -10.38
CA HIS A 122 -9.03 -5.13 -10.00
C HIS A 122 -9.98 -6.24 -10.47
N VAL A 123 -11.25 -6.18 -10.03
CA VAL A 123 -12.25 -7.22 -10.32
C VAL A 123 -12.52 -7.33 -11.81
N LEU A 124 -12.55 -6.21 -12.54
CA LEU A 124 -12.71 -6.21 -14.00
C LEU A 124 -11.53 -6.92 -14.68
N TRP A 125 -10.29 -6.63 -14.27
CA TRP A 125 -9.12 -7.28 -14.85
C TRP A 125 -9.10 -8.78 -14.55
N ASP A 126 -9.44 -9.15 -13.31
CA ASP A 126 -9.56 -10.54 -12.88
C ASP A 126 -10.62 -11.31 -13.67
N ALA A 127 -11.75 -10.67 -13.99
CA ALA A 127 -12.80 -11.31 -14.78
C ALA A 127 -12.33 -11.74 -16.19
N PHE A 128 -11.29 -11.10 -16.75
CA PHE A 128 -10.71 -11.45 -18.06
C PHE A 128 -9.54 -12.43 -18.00
N THR A 129 -8.92 -12.61 -16.84
CA THR A 129 -7.68 -13.41 -16.69
C THR A 129 -7.91 -14.75 -16.00
N HIS A 130 -9.12 -15.05 -15.55
CA HIS A 130 -9.45 -16.28 -14.84
C HIS A 130 -10.33 -17.23 -15.66
N ALA A 131 -10.48 -18.47 -15.18
CA ALA A 131 -11.21 -19.53 -15.87
C ALA A 131 -12.65 -19.14 -16.26
N GLY A 132 -13.32 -18.29 -15.46
CA GLY A 132 -14.66 -17.77 -15.78
C GLY A 132 -14.70 -16.91 -17.05
N ALA A 133 -13.58 -16.30 -17.45
CA ALA A 133 -13.46 -15.56 -18.69
C ALA A 133 -13.76 -16.45 -19.91
N ALA A 134 -13.35 -17.73 -19.85
CA ALA A 134 -13.57 -18.69 -20.92
C ALA A 134 -15.02 -19.15 -21.05
N GLU A 135 -15.86 -18.93 -20.04
CA GLU A 135 -17.31 -19.18 -20.14
C GLU A 135 -17.99 -18.13 -21.04
N VAL A 136 -17.45 -16.90 -21.06
CA VAL A 136 -17.96 -15.79 -21.85
C VAL A 136 -17.22 -15.65 -23.19
N LEU A 137 -15.92 -15.94 -23.21
CA LEU A 137 -15.02 -15.82 -24.36
C LEU A 137 -14.31 -17.18 -24.57
N PRO A 138 -14.93 -18.16 -25.25
CA PRO A 138 -14.43 -19.53 -25.31
C PRO A 138 -13.01 -19.70 -25.85
N TRP A 139 -12.56 -18.80 -26.73
CA TRP A 139 -11.18 -18.80 -27.26
C TRP A 139 -10.13 -18.65 -26.14
N LEU A 140 -10.47 -18.06 -24.99
CA LEU A 140 -9.57 -17.97 -23.83
C LEU A 140 -9.22 -19.33 -23.20
N ALA A 141 -10.01 -20.37 -23.44
CA ALA A 141 -9.72 -21.74 -22.99
C ALA A 141 -8.76 -22.50 -23.92
N GLU A 142 -8.36 -21.94 -25.05
CA GLU A 142 -7.42 -22.60 -25.96
C GLU A 142 -6.06 -22.81 -25.28
N PHE A 143 -5.45 -23.97 -25.53
CA PHE A 143 -4.13 -24.32 -24.99
C PHE A 143 -3.04 -23.87 -25.94
N VAL A 144 -2.08 -23.10 -25.42
CA VAL A 144 -0.88 -22.70 -26.14
C VAL A 144 0.31 -22.98 -25.22
N GLY A 145 1.25 -23.83 -25.66
CA GLY A 145 2.44 -24.16 -24.86
C GLY A 145 2.14 -24.86 -23.52
N GLY A 146 1.04 -25.61 -23.44
CA GLY A 146 0.70 -26.42 -22.25
C GLY A 146 -0.13 -25.70 -21.17
N ILE A 147 -0.46 -24.42 -21.35
CA ILE A 147 -1.39 -23.66 -20.49
C ILE A 147 -2.44 -22.93 -21.33
N THR A 148 -3.54 -22.51 -20.71
CA THR A 148 -4.64 -21.82 -21.39
C THR A 148 -4.30 -20.35 -21.70
N LEU A 149 -4.94 -19.78 -22.71
CA LEU A 149 -4.75 -18.37 -23.08
C LEU A 149 -5.10 -17.40 -21.94
N TYR A 150 -6.15 -17.64 -21.15
CA TYR A 150 -6.41 -16.79 -19.97
C TYR A 150 -5.26 -16.81 -18.95
N MET A 151 -4.56 -17.94 -18.80
CA MET A 151 -3.39 -18.04 -17.91
C MET A 151 -2.19 -17.26 -18.47
N TRP A 152 -1.98 -17.32 -19.80
CA TRP A 152 -1.00 -16.45 -20.46
C TRP A 152 -1.32 -14.97 -20.25
N LEU A 153 -2.59 -14.58 -20.39
CA LEU A 153 -3.03 -13.21 -20.09
C LEU A 153 -2.80 -12.86 -18.62
N GLN A 154 -3.06 -13.78 -17.69
CA GLN A 154 -2.84 -13.57 -16.26
C GLN A 154 -1.37 -13.28 -15.96
N VAL A 155 -0.46 -14.16 -16.37
CA VAL A 155 0.98 -14.00 -16.11
C VAL A 155 1.57 -12.84 -16.90
N GLY A 156 1.22 -12.74 -18.20
CA GLY A 156 1.74 -11.72 -19.10
C GLY A 156 1.29 -10.30 -18.70
N SER A 157 0.01 -10.11 -18.37
CA SER A 157 -0.48 -8.82 -17.90
C SER A 157 0.05 -8.45 -16.51
N GLY A 158 0.27 -9.43 -15.63
CA GLY A 158 0.93 -9.20 -14.34
C GLY A 158 2.35 -8.66 -14.51
N ALA A 159 3.16 -9.31 -15.36
CA ALA A 159 4.51 -8.87 -15.69
C ALA A 159 4.52 -7.47 -16.37
N ALA A 160 3.60 -7.24 -17.31
CA ALA A 160 3.45 -5.93 -17.95
C ALA A 160 3.05 -4.84 -16.95
N GLY A 161 2.11 -5.13 -16.04
CA GLY A 161 1.67 -4.21 -15.00
C GLY A 161 2.82 -3.81 -14.05
N LEU A 162 3.64 -4.78 -13.63
CA LEU A 162 4.86 -4.50 -12.86
C LEU A 162 5.83 -3.60 -13.61
N ALA A 163 6.08 -3.89 -14.90
CA ALA A 163 6.96 -3.06 -15.72
C ALA A 163 6.42 -1.63 -15.83
N VAL A 164 5.11 -1.46 -16.03
CA VAL A 164 4.44 -0.15 -16.06
C VAL A 164 4.63 0.59 -14.73
N ILE A 165 4.42 -0.05 -13.58
CA ILE A 165 4.63 0.55 -12.26
C ILE A 165 6.10 0.95 -12.07
N ALA A 166 7.04 0.08 -12.43
CA ALA A 166 8.47 0.34 -12.31
C ALA A 166 8.92 1.51 -13.19
N MET A 167 8.48 1.56 -14.46
CA MET A 167 8.76 2.65 -15.38
C MET A 167 8.14 3.97 -14.89
N TRP A 168 6.89 3.92 -14.41
CA TRP A 168 6.21 5.08 -13.84
C TRP A 168 6.95 5.62 -12.62
N LEU A 169 7.34 4.75 -11.69
CA LEU A 169 8.09 5.14 -10.49
C LEU A 169 9.47 5.70 -10.85
N ALA A 170 10.19 5.06 -11.76
CA ALA A 170 11.50 5.53 -12.22
C ALA A 170 11.41 6.90 -12.89
N ARG A 171 10.40 7.13 -13.74
CA ARG A 171 10.13 8.44 -14.33
C ARG A 171 9.79 9.46 -13.26
N TRP A 172 8.87 9.12 -12.36
CA TRP A 172 8.41 10.01 -11.30
C TRP A 172 9.55 10.44 -10.37
N VAL A 173 10.41 9.52 -9.92
CA VAL A 173 11.60 9.87 -9.10
C VAL A 173 12.56 10.80 -9.83
N ARG A 174 12.70 10.67 -11.15
CA ARG A 174 13.55 11.54 -11.96
C ARG A 174 12.97 12.94 -12.17
N THR A 175 11.64 13.07 -12.24
CA THR A 175 10.98 14.33 -12.63
C THR A 175 10.30 15.07 -11.47
N ALA A 176 9.99 14.40 -10.36
CA ALA A 176 9.30 15.01 -9.24
C ALA A 176 10.23 15.99 -8.50
N PRO A 177 9.75 17.21 -8.19
CA PRO A 177 10.53 18.16 -7.40
C PRO A 177 10.70 17.63 -5.97
N PRO A 178 11.85 17.88 -5.32
CA PRO A 178 12.00 17.63 -3.89
C PRO A 178 10.93 18.36 -3.07
N VAL A 179 10.46 17.73 -1.99
CA VAL A 179 9.57 18.37 -1.02
C VAL A 179 10.39 19.27 -0.07
N PRO A 180 9.82 20.38 0.43
CA PRO A 180 10.56 21.33 1.28
C PRO A 180 11.09 20.71 2.58
N VAL A 181 10.33 19.79 3.18
CA VAL A 181 10.68 19.12 4.43
C VAL A 181 10.48 17.60 4.25
N PRO A 182 11.53 16.88 3.82
CA PRO A 182 11.50 15.42 3.73
C PRO A 182 11.35 14.76 5.10
N VAL A 183 10.81 13.53 5.12
CA VAL A 183 10.82 12.69 6.33
C VAL A 183 12.26 12.31 6.65
N GLU A 184 12.66 12.31 7.91
CA GLU A 184 13.97 11.82 8.35
C GLU A 184 14.15 10.32 8.07
N ALA A 185 15.38 9.90 7.84
CA ALA A 185 15.68 8.50 7.59
C ALA A 185 15.48 7.69 8.88
N ALA A 186 14.83 6.54 8.78
CA ALA A 186 14.68 5.66 9.92
C ALA A 186 16.04 5.13 10.38
N ARG A 187 16.31 5.24 11.68
CA ARG A 187 17.41 4.50 12.32
C ARG A 187 17.13 3.00 12.15
N GLY A 188 18.15 2.21 11.82
CA GLY A 188 18.00 0.77 11.63
C GLY A 188 17.37 0.34 10.30
N ARG A 189 17.27 1.20 9.28
CA ARG A 189 16.68 0.82 7.96
C ARG A 189 17.28 -0.46 7.36
N LEU A 190 18.59 -0.68 7.53
CA LEU A 190 19.27 -1.88 7.03
C LEU A 190 18.80 -3.15 7.78
N GLN A 191 18.53 -3.05 9.09
CA GLN A 191 18.02 -4.17 9.88
C GLN A 191 16.61 -4.55 9.42
N VAL A 192 15.77 -3.56 9.11
CA VAL A 192 14.43 -3.80 8.56
C VAL A 192 14.51 -4.50 7.20
N PHE A 193 15.39 -4.05 6.31
CA PHE A 193 15.59 -4.71 5.02
C PHE A 193 16.20 -6.11 5.15
N ALA A 194 17.15 -6.31 6.06
CA ALA A 194 17.71 -7.62 6.35
C ALA A 194 16.64 -8.58 6.91
N ALA A 195 15.83 -8.10 7.87
CA ALA A 195 14.71 -8.87 8.41
C ALA A 195 13.70 -9.22 7.32
N ALA A 196 13.33 -8.27 6.46
CA ALA A 196 12.45 -8.55 5.32
C ALA A 196 13.06 -9.57 4.35
N GLY A 197 14.36 -9.46 4.05
CA GLY A 197 15.09 -10.37 3.17
C GLY A 197 15.17 -11.81 3.68
N VAL A 198 15.12 -12.02 5.00
CA VAL A 198 15.12 -13.34 5.62
C VAL A 198 13.71 -13.86 5.87
N LEU A 199 12.85 -13.04 6.49
CA LEU A 199 11.53 -13.48 6.96
C LEU A 199 10.52 -13.65 5.83
N SER A 200 10.64 -12.90 4.73
CA SER A 200 9.73 -13.06 3.58
C SER A 200 9.90 -14.44 2.91
N PRO A 201 11.11 -14.87 2.49
CA PRO A 201 11.28 -16.21 1.92
C PRO A 201 10.99 -17.33 2.95
N ALA A 202 11.32 -17.13 4.24
CA ALA A 202 10.96 -18.10 5.28
C ALA A 202 9.44 -18.25 5.43
N GLY A 203 8.69 -17.14 5.46
CA GLY A 203 7.23 -17.15 5.50
C GLY A 203 6.61 -17.77 4.25
N GLY A 204 7.20 -17.53 3.09
CA GLY A 204 6.81 -18.18 1.84
C GLY A 204 7.01 -19.70 1.89
N LEU A 205 8.19 -20.15 2.30
CA LEU A 205 8.46 -21.58 2.46
C LEU A 205 7.51 -22.23 3.47
N LEU A 206 7.30 -21.61 4.62
CA LEU A 206 6.40 -22.11 5.66
C LEU A 206 4.97 -22.24 5.16
N SER A 207 4.46 -21.20 4.50
CA SER A 207 3.12 -21.22 3.91
C SER A 207 2.99 -22.30 2.83
N ALA A 208 3.99 -22.45 1.96
CA ALA A 208 3.99 -23.50 0.94
C ALA A 208 3.99 -24.91 1.55
N LEU A 209 4.70 -25.14 2.65
CA LEU A 209 4.75 -26.44 3.30
C LEU A 209 3.49 -26.77 4.11
N LEU A 210 2.87 -25.76 4.72
CA LEU A 210 1.78 -25.97 5.70
C LEU A 210 0.39 -25.67 5.15
N LEU A 211 0.27 -24.78 4.17
CA LEU A 211 -1.01 -24.20 3.74
C LEU A 211 -1.34 -24.47 2.27
N SER A 212 -0.42 -25.08 1.50
CA SER A 212 -0.73 -25.51 0.14
C SER A 212 -1.84 -26.56 0.13
N ALA A 213 -2.87 -26.37 -0.70
CA ALA A 213 -3.99 -27.30 -0.79
C ALA A 213 -3.59 -28.66 -1.40
N ASP A 214 -2.58 -28.68 -2.26
CA ASP A 214 -1.98 -29.87 -2.86
C ASP A 214 -0.52 -29.61 -3.24
N THR A 215 0.18 -30.65 -3.68
CA THR A 215 1.60 -30.60 -4.05
C THR A 215 1.83 -30.14 -5.49
N THR A 216 0.83 -29.58 -6.17
CA THR A 216 1.04 -29.03 -7.51
C THR A 216 1.91 -27.79 -7.43
N LEU A 217 2.74 -27.57 -8.45
CA LEU A 217 3.60 -26.38 -8.52
C LEU A 217 2.80 -25.09 -8.35
N HIS A 218 1.60 -25.04 -8.93
CA HIS A 218 0.71 -23.89 -8.82
C HIS A 218 0.30 -23.59 -7.37
N SER A 219 -0.22 -24.59 -6.64
CA SER A 219 -0.64 -24.43 -5.24
C SER A 219 0.52 -24.07 -4.32
N LEU A 220 1.69 -24.67 -4.56
CA LEU A 220 2.91 -24.35 -3.81
C LEU A 220 3.37 -22.91 -4.05
N LEU A 221 3.40 -22.47 -5.32
CA LEU A 221 3.77 -21.09 -5.65
C LEU A 221 2.76 -20.08 -5.12
N PHE A 222 1.46 -20.39 -5.20
CA PHE A 222 0.40 -19.57 -4.61
C PHE A 222 0.65 -19.35 -3.12
N ALA A 223 0.76 -20.45 -2.36
CA ALA A 223 0.96 -20.40 -0.92
C ALA A 223 2.28 -19.71 -0.57
N ALA A 224 3.35 -19.96 -1.34
CA ALA A 224 4.64 -19.30 -1.16
C ALA A 224 4.57 -17.78 -1.34
N ILE A 225 3.90 -17.31 -2.40
CA ILE A 225 3.76 -15.87 -2.69
C ILE A 225 2.92 -15.19 -1.59
N VAL A 226 1.78 -15.78 -1.21
CA VAL A 226 0.94 -15.27 -0.13
C VAL A 226 1.73 -15.20 1.18
N GLY A 227 2.41 -16.28 1.54
CA GLY A 227 3.24 -16.35 2.75
C GLY A 227 4.36 -15.32 2.78
N ALA A 228 5.05 -15.13 1.64
CA ALA A 228 6.12 -14.15 1.53
C ALA A 228 5.61 -12.70 1.68
N ILE A 229 4.48 -12.38 1.04
CA ILE A 229 3.88 -11.05 1.15
C ILE A 229 3.38 -10.80 2.58
N THR A 230 2.67 -11.75 3.20
CA THR A 230 2.22 -11.62 4.58
C THR A 230 3.40 -11.42 5.54
N ALA A 231 4.46 -12.20 5.42
CA ALA A 231 5.65 -12.04 6.25
C ALA A 231 6.34 -10.68 6.05
N ALA A 232 6.47 -10.21 4.80
CA ALA A 232 6.97 -8.87 4.50
C ALA A 232 6.09 -7.78 5.15
N SER A 233 4.76 -7.90 5.02
CA SER A 233 3.81 -6.98 5.64
C SER A 233 3.92 -6.95 7.16
N LEU A 234 4.13 -8.10 7.81
CA LEU A 234 4.35 -8.18 9.26
C LEU A 234 5.64 -7.46 9.69
N VAL A 235 6.75 -7.64 8.96
CA VAL A 235 8.00 -6.91 9.23
C VAL A 235 7.78 -5.40 9.15
N LEU A 236 7.07 -4.94 8.11
CA LEU A 236 6.75 -3.53 7.94
C LEU A 236 5.80 -3.01 9.03
N ALA A 237 4.83 -3.81 9.48
CA ALA A 237 3.93 -3.45 10.57
C ALA A 237 4.67 -3.32 11.90
N VAL A 238 5.57 -4.25 12.22
CA VAL A 238 6.43 -4.19 13.41
C VAL A 238 7.32 -2.94 13.37
N HIS A 239 7.92 -2.63 12.21
CA HIS A 239 8.67 -1.38 12.03
C HIS A 239 7.81 -0.14 12.29
N CYS A 240 6.59 -0.10 11.74
CA CYS A 240 5.68 1.03 11.98
C CYS A 240 5.35 1.18 13.47
N ALA A 241 5.05 0.09 14.17
CA ALA A 241 4.77 0.09 15.61
C ALA A 241 5.99 0.59 16.41
N TRP A 242 7.18 0.07 16.11
CA TRP A 242 8.42 0.51 16.73
C TRP A 242 8.71 1.99 16.50
N TRP A 243 8.51 2.48 15.27
CA TRP A 243 8.69 3.88 14.92
C TRP A 243 7.79 4.79 15.76
N HIS A 244 6.50 4.47 15.90
CA HIS A 244 5.58 5.25 16.73
C HIS A 244 5.97 5.20 18.22
N ALA A 245 6.32 4.01 18.73
CA ALA A 245 6.75 3.86 20.12
C ALA A 245 7.98 4.73 20.44
N ALA A 246 8.99 4.73 19.56
CA ALA A 246 10.20 5.53 19.72
C ALA A 246 9.91 7.05 19.70
N HIS A 247 8.96 7.49 18.88
CA HIS A 247 8.56 8.91 18.83
C HIS A 247 7.78 9.34 20.08
N LEU A 248 6.95 8.46 20.65
CA LEU A 248 6.27 8.74 21.91
C LEU A 248 7.28 8.90 23.05
N THR A 249 8.26 8.00 23.16
CA THR A 249 9.29 8.08 24.21
C THR A 249 10.24 9.26 24.02
N GLY A 250 10.56 9.62 22.78
CA GLY A 250 11.45 10.75 22.49
C GLY A 250 10.86 12.12 22.86
N ARG A 251 9.54 12.29 22.72
CA ARG A 251 8.84 13.53 23.10
C ARG A 251 8.79 13.77 24.62
N HIS A 252 8.95 12.73 25.42
CA HIS A 252 9.02 12.84 26.88
C HIS A 252 10.43 13.14 27.40
N ALA A 253 11.46 13.02 26.56
CA ALA A 253 12.86 13.23 26.94
C ALA A 253 13.37 14.65 26.64
N GLU A 254 12.58 15.49 25.98
CA GLU A 254 12.93 16.90 25.75
C GLU A 254 12.73 17.69 27.06
N PRO A 255 13.79 18.27 27.67
CA PRO A 255 13.64 19.06 28.88
C PRO A 255 12.74 20.26 28.61
N ALA A 256 11.82 20.57 29.52
CA ALA A 256 11.03 21.80 29.46
C ALA A 256 11.96 23.00 29.23
N PRO A 257 11.63 23.94 28.32
CA PRO A 257 12.45 25.13 28.14
C PRO A 257 12.58 25.82 29.49
N ALA A 258 13.81 26.02 29.93
CA ALA A 258 14.12 26.71 31.18
C ALA A 258 13.36 28.03 31.19
N GLY A 259 12.50 28.19 32.19
CA GLY A 259 11.71 29.39 32.37
C GLY A 259 12.63 30.61 32.34
N THR A 260 12.27 31.58 31.50
CA THR A 260 12.80 32.93 31.62
C THR A 260 12.29 33.49 32.94
N ASP A 261 13.09 33.34 34.00
CA ASP A 261 12.87 34.04 35.27
C ASP A 261 13.09 35.53 35.02
N GLY A 262 12.01 36.19 34.64
CA GLY A 262 11.87 37.62 34.81
C GLY A 262 11.46 37.91 36.24
N ASN A 263 12.37 38.40 37.08
CA ASN A 263 12.10 39.52 37.98
C ASN A 263 13.38 40.05 38.65
N GLY A 264 13.57 41.37 38.65
CA GLY A 264 14.68 42.03 39.32
C GLY A 264 14.76 43.52 39.02
N ALA A 265 13.72 44.26 39.37
CA ALA A 265 13.65 45.71 39.25
C ALA A 265 14.69 46.46 40.11
N SER A 266 15.31 47.51 39.57
CA SER A 266 15.71 48.70 40.35
C SER A 266 16.10 49.91 39.48
N ARG A 267 15.22 50.93 39.46
CA ARG A 267 15.47 52.37 39.78
C ARG A 267 14.65 53.36 38.91
N PRO A 268 14.05 54.40 39.52
CA PRO A 268 13.52 55.56 38.83
C PRO A 268 14.49 56.77 38.89
N ALA A 269 14.54 57.57 37.83
CA ALA A 269 14.92 59.00 37.80
C ALA A 269 14.54 59.52 36.39
N GLU A 270 13.45 60.29 36.27
CA GLU A 270 13.46 61.76 36.10
C GLU A 270 14.13 62.27 34.83
N GLY A 271 13.39 63.03 34.01
CA GLY A 271 13.97 64.06 33.14
C GLY A 271 13.36 64.24 31.75
N GLY A 272 12.29 65.06 31.65
CA GLY A 272 12.22 66.18 30.70
C GLY A 272 11.83 65.98 29.22
N GLY A 273 10.93 66.87 28.74
CA GLY A 273 10.89 67.36 27.34
C GLY A 273 9.95 66.61 26.39
N VAL A 274 8.70 67.02 26.18
CA VAL A 274 8.20 68.05 25.22
C VAL A 274 8.35 67.69 23.73
N GLY A 275 7.22 67.75 23.01
CA GLY A 275 7.11 67.87 21.55
C GLY A 275 6.68 66.57 20.88
N GLY A 276 5.47 66.40 20.33
CA GLY A 276 4.76 67.30 19.45
C GLY A 276 5.04 66.90 18.00
N GLY A 277 4.07 66.27 17.31
CA GLY A 277 4.19 66.07 15.86
C GLY A 277 3.42 64.87 15.29
N ARG A 278 2.18 65.12 14.87
CA ARG A 278 1.52 64.34 13.81
C ARG A 278 2.31 64.48 12.52
N VAL A 279 2.55 63.40 11.78
CA VAL A 279 2.40 63.38 10.32
C VAL A 279 1.84 62.01 9.91
N ARG A 280 0.99 62.09 8.89
CA ARG A 280 0.17 61.11 8.17
C ARG A 280 0.83 59.77 7.84
#